data_AF-A0A645CR68-F1
#
_entry.id   AF-A0A645CR68-F1
#
_cell.length_a   1.000
_cell.length_b   1.000
_cell.length_c   1.000
_cell.angle_alpha   90.00
_cell.angle_beta   90.00
_cell.angle_gamma   90.00
#
_symmetry.space_group_name_H-M   'P 1'
#
loop_
_entity.id
_entity.type
_entity.pdbx_description
1 polymer ?
#
loop_
_entity_poly.entity_id
_entity_poly.type
_entity_poly.pdbx_seq_one_letter_code
_entity_poly.pdbx_strand_id
1 'polypeptide(L)'
;MEFFYEKTKYLEEKYEESVSLAWGKCYICNECTRKHSKKCRYEDDLRYSIESLGGNVDKLSKDLFNIELKWAQRGKLPKYYFNSIGLLTKEDEILTDYEL
;
A
#
# COMPACT_ATOMS: atom_id res chain seq x y z
N MET A 1 -6.68 -8.05 6.71
CA MET A 1 -6.75 -7.49 5.34
C MET A 1 -8.02 -6.68 5.20
N GLU A 2 -9.17 -7.24 5.57
CA GLU A 2 -10.48 -6.58 5.58
C GLU A 2 -10.48 -5.25 6.34
N PHE A 3 -9.94 -5.22 7.56
CA PHE A 3 -9.79 -3.99 8.36
C PHE A 3 -9.05 -2.84 7.63
N PHE A 4 -7.96 -3.14 6.91
CA PHE A 4 -7.22 -2.11 6.19
C PHE A 4 -7.98 -1.63 4.95
N TYR A 5 -8.68 -2.54 4.28
CA TYR A 5 -9.45 -2.25 3.08
C TYR A 5 -10.63 -1.31 3.36
N GLU A 6 -11.42 -1.60 4.40
CA GLU A 6 -12.55 -0.75 4.80
C GLU A 6 -12.08 0.68 5.11
N LYS A 7 -10.94 0.79 5.80
CA LYS A 7 -10.36 2.06 6.20
C LYS A 7 -9.81 2.87 5.03
N THR A 8 -9.07 2.23 4.12
CA THR A 8 -8.60 2.90 2.91
C THR A 8 -9.75 3.34 2.02
N LYS A 9 -10.84 2.55 1.97
CA LYS A 9 -12.04 2.92 1.22
C LYS A 9 -12.74 4.13 1.82
N TYR A 10 -12.89 4.18 3.16
CA TYR A 10 -13.42 5.35 3.85
C TYR A 10 -12.61 6.62 3.52
N LEU A 11 -11.27 6.52 3.52
CA LEU A 11 -10.40 7.64 3.18
C LEU A 11 -10.53 8.05 1.70
N GLU A 12 -10.66 7.11 0.78
CA GLU A 12 -10.94 7.39 -0.64
C GLU A 12 -12.29 8.08 -0.85
N GLU A 13 -13.30 7.77 -0.03
CA GLU A 13 -14.60 8.44 -0.04
C GLU A 13 -14.56 9.84 0.61
N LYS A 14 -13.72 10.01 1.64
CA LYS A 14 -13.55 11.28 2.37
C LYS A 14 -12.76 12.32 1.54
N TYR A 15 -11.71 11.89 0.85
CA TYR A 15 -10.80 12.77 0.12
C TYR A 15 -10.96 12.59 -1.39
N GLU A 16 -11.46 13.64 -2.06
CA GLU A 16 -11.69 13.60 -3.51
C GLU A 16 -10.38 13.42 -4.28
N GLU A 17 -10.43 12.68 -5.39
CA GLU A 17 -9.25 12.36 -6.23
C GLU A 17 -8.11 11.65 -5.46
N SER A 18 -8.39 11.07 -4.29
CA SER A 18 -7.41 10.29 -3.55
C SER A 18 -7.39 8.83 -3.99
N VAL A 19 -6.22 8.20 -3.83
CA VAL A 19 -6.00 6.80 -4.19
C VAL A 19 -5.21 6.12 -3.08
N SER A 20 -5.74 5.04 -2.55
CA SER A 20 -5.07 4.22 -1.57
C SER A 20 -3.91 3.43 -2.17
N LEU A 21 -2.87 3.26 -1.37
CA LEU A 21 -1.69 2.50 -1.68
C LEU A 21 -1.70 1.24 -0.81
N ALA A 22 -1.54 0.10 -1.45
CA ALA A 22 -1.64 -1.20 -0.81
C ALA A 22 -0.41 -2.05 -1.12
N TRP A 23 0.01 -2.82 -0.12
CA TRP A 23 1.02 -3.86 -0.29
C TRP A 23 0.38 -5.17 -0.75
N GLY A 24 1.15 -5.97 -1.49
CA GLY A 24 0.81 -7.36 -1.80
C GLY A 24 0.35 -7.57 -3.23
N LYS A 25 -0.21 -8.77 -3.48
CA LYS A 25 -0.70 -9.15 -4.81
C LYS A 25 -2.16 -8.72 -4.98
N CYS A 26 -2.53 -8.36 -6.20
CA CYS A 26 -3.93 -8.22 -6.61
C CYS A 26 -4.61 -9.60 -6.60
N TYR A 27 -5.86 -9.66 -6.11
CA TYR A 27 -6.68 -10.88 -6.06
C TYR A 27 -7.87 -10.85 -7.01
N ILE A 28 -8.07 -9.78 -7.77
CA ILE A 28 -9.28 -9.57 -8.59
C ILE A 28 -9.36 -10.56 -9.76
N CYS A 29 -8.22 -10.91 -10.35
CA CYS A 29 -8.19 -11.78 -11.53
C CYS A 29 -7.34 -13.04 -11.35
N ASN A 30 -7.77 -14.12 -12.00
CA ASN A 30 -6.99 -15.37 -12.08
C ASN A 30 -5.64 -15.19 -12.78
N GLU A 31 -5.59 -14.47 -13.91
CA GLU A 31 -4.35 -14.17 -14.63
C GLU A 31 -4.26 -12.68 -14.96
N CYS A 32 -3.19 -12.02 -14.48
CA CYS A 32 -2.98 -10.59 -14.65
C CYS A 32 -2.55 -10.25 -16.09
N THR A 33 -3.28 -9.35 -16.75
CA THR A 33 -2.97 -8.85 -18.11
C THR A 33 -1.67 -8.07 -18.18
N ARG A 34 -1.22 -7.47 -17.05
CA ARG A 34 0.07 -6.77 -17.00
C ARG A 34 1.26 -7.69 -17.24
N LYS A 35 1.14 -9.00 -16.99
CA LYS A 35 2.17 -10.00 -17.36
C LYS A 35 2.44 -10.05 -18.87
N HIS A 36 1.44 -9.65 -19.66
CA HIS A 36 1.48 -9.61 -21.11
C HIS A 36 1.66 -8.18 -21.64
N SER A 37 2.19 -7.27 -20.81
CA SER A 37 2.37 -5.84 -21.12
C SER A 37 1.09 -5.11 -21.55
N LYS A 38 -0.08 -5.62 -21.14
CA LYS A 38 -1.38 -4.96 -21.35
C LYS A 38 -1.80 -4.18 -20.10
N LYS A 39 -2.69 -3.20 -20.27
CA LYS A 39 -3.29 -2.48 -19.14
C LYS A 39 -4.06 -3.41 -18.20
N CYS A 40 -4.27 -2.97 -16.95
CA CYS A 40 -5.14 -3.69 -16.02
C CYS A 40 -6.57 -3.72 -16.58
N ARG A 41 -7.31 -4.80 -16.36
CA ARG A 41 -8.76 -4.85 -16.70
C ARG A 41 -9.62 -4.07 -15.70
N TYR A 42 -9.07 -3.80 -14.52
CA TYR A 42 -9.70 -3.13 -13.40
C TYR A 42 -8.77 -1.97 -13.01
N GLU A 43 -8.70 -0.93 -13.86
CA GLU A 43 -7.81 0.21 -13.62
C GLU A 43 -8.23 0.99 -12.37
N ASP A 44 -9.54 1.15 -12.17
CA ASP A 44 -10.10 1.90 -11.03
C ASP A 44 -9.97 1.15 -9.69
N ASP A 45 -9.88 -0.18 -9.71
CA ASP A 45 -9.64 -1.02 -8.52
C ASP A 45 -8.15 -1.32 -8.28
N LEU A 46 -7.26 -0.88 -9.18
CA LEU A 46 -5.84 -1.12 -9.05
C LEU A 46 -5.28 -0.28 -7.89
N ARG A 47 -4.58 -0.93 -6.97
CA ARG A 47 -3.87 -0.27 -5.87
C ARG A 47 -2.38 -0.55 -5.99
N TYR A 48 -1.59 0.51 -6.09
CA TYR A 48 -0.13 0.42 -6.19
C TYR A 48 0.49 0.30 -4.80
N SER A 49 1.64 -0.38 -4.70
CA SER A 49 2.48 -0.26 -3.52
C SER A 49 3.22 1.07 -3.52
N ILE A 50 3.62 1.54 -2.34
CA ILE A 50 4.43 2.74 -2.17
C ILE A 50 5.72 2.63 -2.99
N GLU A 51 6.35 1.45 -2.97
CA GLU A 51 7.60 1.17 -3.67
C GLU A 51 7.45 1.20 -5.19
N SER A 52 6.30 0.77 -5.73
CA SER A 52 6.05 0.82 -7.17
C SER A 52 5.95 2.24 -7.72
N LEU A 53 5.69 3.22 -6.86
CA LEU A 53 5.66 4.65 -7.20
C LEU A 53 7.00 5.35 -6.90
N GLY A 54 8.03 4.61 -6.48
CA GLY A 54 9.35 5.13 -6.15
C GLY A 54 9.54 5.52 -4.67
N GLY A 55 8.57 5.23 -3.81
CA GLY A 55 8.72 5.42 -2.37
C GLY A 55 9.70 4.43 -1.74
N ASN A 56 10.41 4.86 -0.69
CA ASN A 56 11.37 4.02 0.03
C ASN A 56 10.81 3.65 1.41
N VAL A 57 10.21 2.46 1.50
CA VAL A 57 9.61 1.97 2.74
C VAL A 57 10.63 1.68 3.83
N ASP A 58 11.85 1.25 3.49
CA ASP A 58 12.96 1.04 4.45
C ASP A 58 13.35 2.34 5.15
N LYS A 59 13.48 3.41 4.37
CA LYS A 59 13.78 4.74 4.89
C LYS A 59 12.60 5.29 5.68
N LEU A 60 11.39 5.14 5.18
CA LEU A 60 10.17 5.57 5.87
C LEU A 60 10.03 4.91 7.24
N SER A 61 10.20 3.58 7.32
CA SER A 61 10.06 2.84 8.58
C SER A 61 11.11 3.26 9.60
N LYS A 62 12.33 3.52 9.13
CA LYS A 62 13.44 3.96 9.98
C LYS A 62 13.26 5.40 10.45
N ASP A 63 12.94 6.32 9.55
CA ASP A 63 12.89 7.75 9.86
C ASP A 63 11.68 8.11 10.74
N LEU A 64 10.52 7.49 10.50
CA LEU A 64 9.29 7.81 11.24
C LEU A 64 9.10 6.98 12.50
N PHE A 65 9.50 5.70 12.48
CA PHE A 65 9.19 4.76 13.56
C PHE A 65 10.44 4.19 14.24
N ASN A 66 11.64 4.54 13.77
CA ASN A 66 12.91 3.94 14.22
C ASN A 66 12.91 2.39 14.08
N ILE A 67 12.21 1.89 13.05
CA ILE A 67 12.09 0.46 12.75
C ILE A 67 12.97 0.14 11.54
N GLU A 68 13.96 -0.74 11.74
CA GLU A 68 14.81 -1.23 10.66
C GLU A 68 14.18 -2.46 10.00
N LEU A 69 13.55 -2.26 8.84
CA LEU A 69 12.90 -3.29 8.04
C LEU A 69 13.81 -4.52 7.81
N LYS A 70 13.25 -5.71 8.03
CA LYS A 70 13.95 -6.99 7.85
C LYS A 70 13.34 -7.73 6.68
N TRP A 71 14.13 -7.89 5.63
CA TRP A 71 13.74 -8.61 4.42
C TRP A 71 13.94 -10.12 4.58
N ALA A 72 13.07 -10.89 3.93
CA ALA A 72 13.23 -12.34 3.84
C ALA A 72 14.53 -12.68 3.09
N GLN A 73 15.24 -13.71 3.57
CA GLN A 73 16.41 -14.27 2.91
C GLN A 73 16.07 -15.66 2.37
N ARG A 74 16.87 -16.17 1.43
CA ARG A 74 16.62 -17.49 0.84
C ARG A 74 16.54 -18.56 1.94
N GLY A 75 15.37 -19.18 2.06
CA GLY A 75 15.11 -20.23 3.06
C GLY A 75 14.90 -19.73 4.50
N LYS A 76 14.79 -18.41 4.73
CA LYS A 76 14.63 -17.84 6.07
C LYS A 76 13.62 -16.68 6.08
N LEU A 77 12.60 -16.83 6.91
CA LEU A 77 11.63 -15.76 7.18
C LEU A 77 12.29 -14.61 7.95
N PRO A 78 11.82 -13.36 7.77
CA PRO A 78 12.28 -12.24 8.57
C PRO A 78 11.84 -12.42 10.04
N LYS A 79 12.51 -11.70 10.94
CA LYS A 79 12.19 -11.74 12.38
C LYS A 79 10.76 -11.27 12.67
N TYR A 80 10.23 -10.38 11.84
CA TYR A 80 8.88 -9.87 11.91
C TYR A 80 8.44 -9.45 10.50
N TYR A 81 7.13 -9.34 10.30
CA TYR A 81 6.57 -8.71 9.12
C TYR A 81 6.25 -7.26 9.43
N PHE A 82 6.56 -6.38 8.49
CA PHE A 82 6.18 -4.97 8.55
C PHE A 82 5.44 -4.66 7.26
N ASN A 83 4.27 -4.06 7.39
CA ASN A 83 3.44 -3.67 6.26
C ASN A 83 3.12 -2.19 6.39
N SER A 84 3.23 -1.48 5.30
CA SER A 84 2.77 -0.10 5.16
C SER A 84 1.70 -0.04 4.08
N ILE A 85 0.65 0.72 4.38
CA ILE A 85 -0.32 1.19 3.40
C ILE A 85 -0.22 2.72 3.37
N GLY A 86 -0.79 3.35 2.36
CA GLY A 86 -0.80 4.81 2.25
C GLY A 86 -2.07 5.33 1.60
N LEU A 87 -2.23 6.64 1.60
CA LEU A 87 -3.21 7.37 0.81
C LEU A 87 -2.45 8.45 0.04
N LEU A 88 -2.60 8.44 -1.28
CA LEU A 88 -2.16 9.55 -2.11
C LEU A 88 -3.33 10.52 -2.23
N THR A 89 -3.15 11.75 -1.76
CA THR A 89 -4.18 12.79 -1.75
C THR A 89 -3.53 14.15 -2.03
N LYS A 90 -4.34 15.14 -2.42
CA LYS A 90 -3.92 16.54 -2.53
C LYS A 90 -3.92 17.26 -1.17
N GLU A 91 -4.53 16.63 -0.18
CA GLU A 91 -4.82 17.25 1.11
C GLU A 91 -3.64 17.12 2.06
N ASP A 92 -3.21 18.24 2.63
CA ASP A 92 -2.13 18.31 3.60
C ASP A 92 -2.70 18.22 5.02
N GLU A 93 -3.21 17.03 5.37
CA GLU A 93 -3.81 16.74 6.67
C GLU A 93 -3.02 15.66 7.41
N ILE A 94 -2.84 15.87 8.72
CA ILE A 94 -2.30 14.86 9.63
C ILE A 94 -3.48 14.09 10.21
N LEU A 95 -3.67 12.85 9.76
CA LEU A 95 -4.65 11.94 10.35
C LEU A 95 -4.23 11.61 11.78
N THR A 96 -5.12 11.85 12.74
CA THR A 96 -4.88 11.50 14.15
C THR A 96 -5.50 10.14 14.49
N ASP A 97 -5.09 9.53 15.60
CA ASP A 97 -5.58 8.22 16.06
C ASP A 97 -7.12 8.15 16.24
N TYR A 98 -7.81 9.30 16.29
CA TYR A 98 -9.27 9.40 16.38
C TYR A 98 -9.99 9.32 15.02
N GLU A 99 -9.25 9.47 13.92
CA GLU A 99 -9.74 9.35 12.54
C GLU A 99 -9.34 7.99 11.93
N LEU A 100 -8.75 7.11 12.75
CA LEU A 100 -8.14 5.85 12.39
C LEU A 100 -8.85 4.66 13.06
#